data_AF-A0A2V7GGR0-F1
#
_entry.id   AF-A0A2V7GGR0-F1
#
_cell.length_a   1.000
_cell.length_b   1.000
_cell.length_c   1.000
_cell.angle_alpha   90.00
_cell.angle_beta   90.00
_cell.angle_gamma   90.00
#
_symmetry.space_group_name_H-M   'P 1'
#
loop_
_entity.id
_entity.type
_entity.pdbx_description
1 polymer ?
#
loop_
_entity_poly.entity_id
_entity_poly.type
_entity_poly.pdbx_seq_one_letter_code
_entity_poly.pdbx_strand_id
1 'polypeptide(L)'
;MRLLVGLTAALAIAAPLGAQQSTPGERLPVVKYVLPNGMTFLFLRREGAPTVAFVTHFRAGGVDEWTGISGTAHLFEHMLFKGTRTIGTKNYPAELAIFPRIDAVADSLTAEFRKG
;
A
#
# COMPACT_ATOMS: atom_id res chain seq x y z
N MET A 1 31.53 56.90 -31.44
CA MET A 1 32.20 55.60 -31.32
C MET A 1 31.13 54.54 -31.28
N ARG A 2 31.05 53.74 -32.34
CA ARG A 2 30.03 52.70 -32.59
C ARG A 2 30.25 51.52 -31.65
N LEU A 3 29.22 51.03 -30.98
CA LEU A 3 29.17 49.65 -30.49
C LEU A 3 27.73 49.15 -30.58
N LEU A 4 27.44 48.49 -31.69
CA LEU A 4 26.32 47.58 -31.85
C LEU A 4 26.56 46.39 -30.91
N VAL A 5 25.66 46.17 -29.95
CA VAL A 5 25.58 44.91 -29.21
C VAL A 5 24.35 44.16 -29.75
N GLY A 6 24.62 42.99 -30.31
CA GLY A 6 23.70 42.22 -31.13
C GLY A 6 22.43 41.79 -30.41
N LEU A 7 21.31 41.97 -31.09
CA LEU A 7 20.03 41.38 -30.77
C LEU A 7 20.06 39.89 -31.14
N THR A 8 20.48 39.03 -30.21
CA THR A 8 20.26 37.58 -30.33
C THR A 8 18.78 37.29 -30.12
N ALA A 9 18.05 37.11 -31.21
CA ALA A 9 16.70 36.58 -31.17
C ALA A 9 16.74 35.14 -30.63
N ALA A 10 16.36 34.96 -29.37
CA ALA A 10 16.10 33.65 -28.79
C ALA A 10 14.83 33.09 -29.43
N LEU A 11 15.01 32.24 -30.45
CA LEU A 11 13.91 31.48 -31.05
C LEU A 11 13.48 30.41 -30.03
N ALA A 12 12.48 30.73 -29.20
CA ALA A 12 11.85 29.75 -28.33
C ALA A 12 11.12 28.74 -29.22
N ILE A 13 11.70 27.54 -29.37
CA ILE A 13 11.03 26.39 -29.96
C ILE A 13 9.89 26.03 -29.01
N ALA A 14 8.68 26.49 -29.30
CA ALA A 14 7.47 25.97 -28.68
C ALA A 14 7.31 24.52 -29.15
N ALA A 15 7.86 23.58 -28.38
CA ALA A 15 7.54 22.17 -28.57
C ALA A 15 6.01 22.02 -28.43
N PRO A 16 5.33 21.31 -29.34
CA PRO A 16 3.92 21.07 -29.18
C PRO A 16 3.74 20.31 -27.87
N LEU A 17 2.97 20.87 -26.94
CA LEU A 17 2.39 20.09 -25.85
C LEU A 17 1.52 19.03 -26.53
N GLY A 18 2.09 17.84 -26.76
CA GLY A 18 1.32 16.69 -27.20
C GLY A 18 0.17 16.51 -26.22
N ALA A 19 -1.06 16.45 -26.73
CA ALA A 19 -2.22 16.17 -25.91
C ALA A 19 -1.94 14.86 -25.15
N GLN A 20 -1.80 14.96 -23.83
CA GLN A 20 -1.58 13.82 -22.95
C GLN A 20 -2.74 12.85 -23.18
N GLN A 21 -2.46 11.69 -23.79
CA GLN A 21 -3.49 10.70 -24.01
C GLN A 21 -3.97 10.21 -22.64
N SER A 22 -5.29 10.25 -22.42
CA SER A 22 -5.86 9.77 -21.17
C SER A 22 -5.51 8.32 -20.95
N THR A 23 -5.00 8.02 -19.75
CA THR A 23 -4.63 6.65 -19.39
C THR A 23 -5.87 5.76 -19.42
N PRO A 24 -5.75 4.44 -19.69
CA PRO A 24 -6.91 3.54 -19.73
C PRO A 24 -7.79 3.60 -18.47
N GLY A 25 -7.20 3.92 -17.31
CA GLY A 25 -7.90 4.06 -16.03
C GLY A 25 -8.79 5.30 -15.93
N GLU A 26 -8.45 6.40 -16.60
CA GLU A 26 -9.20 7.68 -16.52
C GLU A 26 -10.58 7.62 -17.16
N ARG A 27 -10.80 6.66 -18.08
CA ARG A 27 -12.08 6.50 -18.79
C ARG A 27 -13.01 5.46 -18.16
N LEU A 28 -12.63 4.88 -17.02
CA LEU A 28 -13.41 3.83 -16.38
C LEU A 28 -14.62 4.43 -15.64
N PRO A 29 -15.83 3.83 -15.75
CA PRO A 29 -17.03 4.32 -15.07
C PRO A 29 -17.03 3.94 -13.57
N VAL A 30 -16.07 4.48 -12.83
CA VAL A 30 -15.92 4.21 -11.39
C VAL A 30 -16.95 5.01 -10.60
N VAL A 31 -17.71 4.33 -9.74
CA VAL A 31 -18.64 4.95 -8.80
C VAL A 31 -17.99 5.06 -7.43
N LYS A 32 -17.90 6.29 -6.89
CA LYS A 32 -17.39 6.56 -5.56
C LYS A 32 -18.53 6.63 -4.54
N TYR A 33 -18.38 5.95 -3.41
CA TYR A 33 -19.28 6.02 -2.28
C TYR A 33 -18.49 6.24 -0.99
N VAL A 34 -18.91 7.18 -0.13
CA VAL A 34 -18.21 7.52 1.12
C VAL A 34 -19.15 7.25 2.30
N LEU A 35 -18.68 6.44 3.24
CA LEU A 35 -19.42 6.13 4.47
C LEU A 35 -19.36 7.29 5.48
N PRO A 36 -20.28 7.33 6.46
CA PRO A 36 -20.24 8.32 7.54
C PRO A 36 -18.94 8.32 8.36
N ASN A 37 -18.24 7.19 8.43
CA ASN A 37 -16.93 7.09 9.12
C ASN A 37 -15.73 7.52 8.24
N GLY A 38 -15.98 8.03 7.03
CA GLY A 38 -14.96 8.49 6.08
C GLY A 38 -14.37 7.41 5.17
N MET A 39 -14.74 6.13 5.33
CA MET A 39 -14.26 5.07 4.44
C MET A 39 -14.80 5.27 3.02
N THR A 40 -13.92 5.18 2.02
CA THR A 40 -14.26 5.36 0.61
C THR A 40 -14.29 4.02 -0.10
N PHE A 41 -15.40 3.72 -0.77
CA PHE A 41 -15.52 2.63 -1.73
C PHE A 41 -15.44 3.16 -3.15
N LEU A 42 -14.71 2.44 -4.00
CA LEU A 42 -14.64 2.66 -5.44
C LEU A 42 -15.15 1.40 -6.13
N PHE A 43 -16.28 1.52 -6.82
CA PHE A 43 -16.91 0.40 -7.54
C PHE A 43 -16.69 0.55 -9.03
N LEU A 44 -16.20 -0.52 -9.66
CA LEU A 44 -16.13 -0.65 -11.11
C LEU A 44 -16.92 -1.87 -11.53
N ARG A 45 -18.12 -1.66 -12.09
CA ARG A 45 -18.92 -2.75 -12.65
C ARG A 45 -18.27 -3.21 -13.96
N ARG A 46 -18.01 -4.51 -14.07
CA ARG A 46 -17.55 -5.17 -15.29
C ARG A 46 -18.57 -6.24 -15.68
N GLU A 47 -19.07 -6.17 -16.89
CA GLU A 47 -19.98 -7.18 -17.43
C GLU A 47 -19.17 -8.37 -17.98
N GLY A 48 -19.72 -9.58 -17.90
CA GLY A 48 -19.08 -10.81 -18.38
C GLY A 48 -19.06 -11.91 -17.33
N ALA A 49 -18.01 -11.96 -16.51
CA ALA A 49 -17.85 -13.02 -15.51
C ALA A 49 -18.66 -12.71 -14.22
N PRO A 50 -19.36 -13.70 -13.63
CA PRO A 50 -20.10 -13.52 -12.36
C PRO A 50 -19.15 -13.60 -11.15
N THR A 51 -18.05 -12.84 -11.19
CA THR A 51 -17.03 -12.81 -10.14
C THR A 51 -16.83 -11.39 -9.63
N VAL A 52 -16.40 -11.29 -8.38
CA VAL A 52 -16.08 -10.01 -7.74
C VAL A 52 -14.65 -10.10 -7.21
N ALA A 53 -13.86 -9.06 -7.46
CA ALA A 53 -12.57 -8.86 -6.82
C ALA A 53 -12.69 -7.65 -5.89
N PHE A 54 -12.16 -7.78 -4.68
CA PHE A 54 -12.14 -6.72 -3.68
C PHE A 54 -10.71 -6.49 -3.21
N VAL A 55 -10.33 -5.23 -3.09
CA VAL A 55 -9.01 -4.82 -2.58
C VAL A 55 -9.23 -3.72 -1.55
N THR A 56 -8.63 -3.89 -0.38
CA THR A 56 -8.62 -2.85 0.66
C THR A 56 -7.29 -2.13 0.62
N HIS A 57 -7.33 -0.80 0.63
CA HIS A 57 -6.15 0.03 0.73
C HIS A 57 -6.18 0.79 2.05
N PHE A 58 -5.04 0.81 2.75
CA PHE A 58 -4.83 1.62 3.93
C PHE A 58 -3.88 2.75 3.56
N ARG A 59 -4.17 3.97 4.04
CA ARG A 59 -3.26 5.11 3.89
C ARG A 59 -2.22 5.08 5.02
N ALA A 60 -1.37 4.06 4.97
CA ALA A 60 -0.26 3.82 5.90
C ALA A 60 0.82 2.99 5.20
N GLY A 61 2.07 3.13 5.61
CA GLY A 61 3.18 2.28 5.14
C GLY A 61 4.49 2.58 5.84
N GLY A 62 5.59 2.02 5.33
CA GLY A 62 6.93 2.22 5.92
C GLY A 62 7.39 3.69 5.95
N VAL A 63 6.82 4.55 5.10
CA VAL A 63 7.06 6.00 5.10
C VAL A 63 6.52 6.70 6.37
N ASP A 64 5.53 6.10 7.03
CA ASP A 64 4.90 6.62 8.24
C ASP A 64 5.59 6.11 9.52
N GLU A 65 6.69 5.34 9.39
CA GLU A 65 7.45 4.79 10.51
C GLU A 65 8.55 5.76 10.99
N TRP A 66 8.95 5.62 12.26
CA TRP A 66 10.11 6.35 12.81
C TRP A 66 11.23 5.39 13.23
N THR A 67 12.42 5.95 13.47
CA THR A 67 13.59 5.19 13.90
C THR A 67 13.29 4.39 15.17
N GLY A 68 13.51 3.09 15.12
CA GLY A 68 13.25 2.16 16.22
C GLY A 68 12.00 1.30 16.04
N ILE A 69 11.15 1.58 15.05
CA ILE A 69 9.98 0.74 14.72
C ILE A 69 9.93 0.33 13.23
N SER A 70 11.04 0.45 12.53
CA SER A 70 11.10 0.16 11.09
C SER A 70 10.69 -1.30 10.78
N GLY A 71 9.86 -1.47 9.75
CA GLY A 71 9.33 -2.77 9.33
C GLY A 71 8.00 -3.16 9.99
N THR A 72 7.42 -2.32 10.86
CA THR A 72 6.14 -2.58 11.53
C THR A 72 4.98 -2.69 10.53
N ALA A 73 4.92 -1.85 9.51
CA ALA A 73 3.87 -1.92 8.48
C ALA A 73 3.90 -3.26 7.72
N HIS A 74 5.09 -3.74 7.38
CA HIS A 74 5.27 -5.03 6.73
C HIS A 74 4.95 -6.18 7.71
N LEU A 75 5.45 -6.13 8.95
CA LEU A 75 5.10 -7.14 9.95
C LEU A 75 3.57 -7.20 10.17
N PHE A 76 2.91 -6.06 10.23
CA PHE A 76 1.46 -5.96 10.37
C PHE A 76 0.73 -6.63 9.19
N GLU A 77 1.19 -6.43 7.96
CA GLU A 77 0.67 -7.14 6.79
C GLU A 77 0.75 -8.66 6.96
N HIS A 78 1.91 -9.20 7.38
CA HIS A 78 2.03 -10.65 7.65
C HIS A 78 1.04 -11.11 8.71
N MET A 79 0.84 -10.32 9.76
CA MET A 79 -0.06 -10.66 10.86
C MET A 79 -1.54 -10.61 10.46
N LEU A 80 -1.94 -9.75 9.52
CA LEU A 80 -3.31 -9.75 8.98
C LEU A 80 -3.71 -11.11 8.37
N PHE A 81 -2.74 -11.87 7.86
CA PHE A 81 -2.98 -13.19 7.25
C PHE A 81 -2.85 -14.36 8.23
N LYS A 82 -2.46 -14.13 9.49
CA LYS A 82 -2.39 -15.21 10.50
C LYS A 82 -3.73 -15.59 11.12
N GLY A 83 -4.81 -14.94 10.68
CA GLY A 83 -6.17 -15.20 11.13
C GLY A 83 -6.64 -14.23 12.21
N THR A 84 -7.88 -14.44 12.64
CA THR A 84 -8.54 -13.66 13.69
C THR A 84 -9.05 -14.62 14.76
N ARG A 85 -9.74 -14.09 15.77
CA ARG A 85 -10.42 -14.92 16.78
C ARG A 85 -11.56 -15.78 16.20
N THR A 86 -11.97 -15.52 14.96
CA THR A 86 -13.11 -16.18 14.32
C THR A 86 -12.83 -16.76 12.93
N ILE A 87 -11.79 -16.29 12.23
CA ILE A 87 -11.42 -16.73 10.89
C ILE A 87 -9.99 -17.28 10.92
N GLY A 88 -9.75 -18.46 10.34
CA GLY A 88 -8.41 -19.06 10.29
C GLY A 88 -8.00 -19.86 11.54
N THR A 89 -8.92 -20.05 12.49
CA THR A 89 -8.74 -20.85 13.71
C THR A 89 -9.78 -21.97 13.76
N LYS A 90 -9.43 -23.13 14.34
CA LYS A 90 -10.40 -24.20 14.62
C LYS A 90 -10.88 -24.14 16.06
N ASN A 91 -10.00 -23.73 16.98
CA ASN A 91 -10.31 -23.58 18.40
C ASN A 91 -9.38 -22.55 19.03
N TYR A 92 -9.76 -21.27 18.93
CA TYR A 92 -8.96 -20.16 19.42
C TYR A 92 -8.61 -20.27 20.92
N PRO A 93 -9.52 -20.64 21.83
CA PRO A 93 -9.16 -20.85 23.24
C PRO A 93 -8.06 -21.89 23.46
N ALA A 94 -8.08 -23.01 22.73
CA ALA A 94 -7.05 -24.04 22.84
C ALA A 94 -5.71 -23.59 22.24
N GLU A 95 -5.74 -22.89 21.10
CA GLU A 95 -4.55 -22.33 20.45
C GLU A 95 -3.88 -21.26 21.35
N LEU A 96 -4.68 -20.38 21.95
CA LEU A 96 -4.22 -19.31 22.83
C LEU A 96 -3.45 -19.85 24.04
N ALA A 97 -3.87 -20.99 24.59
CA ALA A 97 -3.17 -21.63 25.71
C ALA A 97 -1.76 -22.13 25.33
N ILE A 98 -1.48 -22.32 24.05
CA ILE A 98 -0.20 -22.83 23.54
C ILE A 98 0.76 -21.69 23.15
N PHE A 99 0.25 -20.50 22.81
CA PHE A 99 1.08 -19.38 22.35
C PHE A 99 2.25 -19.04 23.28
N PRO A 100 2.11 -18.96 24.62
CA PRO A 100 3.25 -18.68 25.50
C PRO A 100 4.37 -19.72 25.40
N ARG A 101 4.03 -20.98 25.08
CA ARG A 101 5.02 -22.05 24.87
C ARG A 101 5.76 -21.89 23.55
N ILE A 102 5.06 -21.43 22.51
CA ILE A 102 5.67 -21.12 21.20
C ILE A 102 6.66 -19.98 21.38
N ASP A 103 6.26 -18.92 22.08
CA ASP A 103 7.09 -17.75 22.35
C ASP A 103 8.35 -18.15 23.13
N ALA A 104 8.20 -18.94 24.21
CA ALA A 104 9.33 -19.44 24.99
C ALA A 104 10.32 -20.26 24.14
N VAL A 105 9.83 -21.08 23.20
CA VAL A 105 10.69 -21.84 22.29
C VAL A 105 11.39 -20.90 21.31
N ALA A 106 10.68 -19.94 20.71
CA ALA A 106 11.26 -18.97 19.80
C ALA A 106 12.34 -18.12 20.49
N ASP A 107 12.11 -17.70 21.72
CA ASP A 107 13.09 -16.98 22.55
C ASP A 107 14.33 -17.83 22.81
N SER A 108 14.15 -19.11 23.17
CA SER A 108 15.28 -20.02 23.39
C SER A 108 16.13 -20.22 22.14
N LEU A 109 15.49 -20.41 20.98
CA LEU A 109 16.16 -20.57 19.70
C LEU A 109 16.92 -19.29 19.32
N THR A 110 16.29 -18.14 19.51
CA THR A 110 16.89 -16.83 19.27
C THR A 110 18.10 -16.59 20.17
N ALA A 111 18.02 -16.99 21.45
CA ALA A 111 19.14 -16.89 22.38
C ALA A 111 20.31 -17.78 21.95
N GLU A 112 20.06 -19.00 21.47
CA GLU A 112 21.12 -19.87 20.93
C GLU A 112 21.76 -19.27 19.66
N PHE A 113 20.96 -18.78 18.71
CA PHE A 113 21.48 -18.14 17.49
C PHE A 113 22.37 -16.93 17.77
N ARG A 114 22.16 -16.23 18.88
CA ARG A 114 22.97 -15.07 19.28
C ARG A 114 24.34 -15.45 19.86
N LYS A 115 24.59 -16.72 20.16
CA LYS A 115 25.87 -17.16 20.75
C LYS A 115 27.00 -17.33 19.74
N GLY A 116 26.70 -17.36 18.44
CA GLY A 116 27.67 -17.54 17.35
C GLY A 116 27.49 -18.88 16.65
#